data_AF-A0A2D5GYE5-F1
#
_entry.id   AF-A0A2D5GYE5-F1
#
_cell.length_a   1.000
_cell.length_b   1.000
_cell.length_c   1.000
_cell.angle_alpha   90.00
_cell.angle_beta   90.00
_cell.angle_gamma   90.00
#
_symmetry.space_group_name_H-M   'P 1'
#
loop_
_entity.id
_entity.type
_entity.pdbx_description
1 polymer ?
#
loop_
_entity_poly.entity_id
_entity_poly.type
_entity_poly.pdbx_seq_one_letter_code
_entity_poly.pdbx_strand_id
1 'polypeptide(L)'
;MRTLKVKTGNGGSKFSSGWHTLEVVKAENGDWNGTKYLDVWFKDYPDSINLRCYSKTGKDGEEFAIGRLFRFANAGIMEVAKSDGGEAIVKLNDDPKVLIGKSLNVFFYKDGDYYRILANTAPTVFENDLESFTEDDIMYWKGNAEKYYNDYVNKSRGSNDFVASETTEGTPATAEIPF
;
A
#
# COMPACT_ATOMS: atom_id res chain seq x y z
N MET A 1 23.09 30.64 -9.73
CA MET A 1 21.85 31.22 -9.14
C MET A 1 20.81 30.12 -9.12
N ARG A 2 20.22 29.80 -7.96
CA ARG A 2 19.14 28.80 -7.86
C ARG A 2 17.86 29.52 -7.49
N THR A 3 16.77 29.21 -8.19
CA THR A 3 15.47 29.83 -7.96
C THR A 3 14.50 28.74 -7.51
N LEU A 4 13.85 28.96 -6.36
CA LEU A 4 12.82 28.10 -5.81
C LEU A 4 11.48 28.84 -5.87
N LYS A 5 10.44 28.16 -6.34
CA LYS A 5 9.05 28.61 -6.18
C LYS A 5 8.46 27.87 -4.98
N VAL A 6 8.16 28.60 -3.92
CA VAL A 6 7.40 28.09 -2.76
C VAL A 6 5.97 28.57 -2.90
N LYS A 7 5.00 27.65 -2.81
CA LYS A 7 3.58 27.98 -2.84
C LYS A 7 3.12 28.24 -1.41
N THR A 8 2.89 29.50 -1.07
CA THR A 8 2.29 29.93 0.21
C THR A 8 0.79 30.12 0.01
N GLY A 9 -0.04 29.17 0.44
CA GLY A 9 -1.49 29.35 0.41
C GLY A 9 -2.28 28.15 0.91
N ASN A 10 -3.18 28.42 1.86
CA ASN A 10 -4.18 27.51 2.42
C ASN A 10 -5.08 26.95 1.31
N GLY A 11 -4.76 25.75 0.82
CA GLY A 11 -5.72 24.82 0.24
C GLY A 11 -5.72 23.59 1.12
N GLY A 12 -6.90 22.99 1.40
CA GLY A 12 -7.02 21.76 2.17
C GLY A 12 -5.89 20.80 1.82
N SER A 13 -5.05 20.51 2.80
CA SER A 13 -3.67 20.10 2.53
C SER A 13 -3.64 18.77 1.78
N LYS A 14 -3.19 18.77 0.51
CA LYS A 14 -2.75 17.54 -0.20
C LYS A 14 -1.82 16.68 0.67
N PHE A 15 -1.18 17.29 1.66
CA PHE A 15 -0.35 16.66 2.67
C PHE A 15 -1.11 16.60 4.01
N SER A 16 -1.98 15.61 4.16
CA SER A 16 -2.52 15.20 5.45
C SER A 16 -2.02 13.81 5.79
N SER A 17 -1.82 13.53 7.08
CA SER A 17 -1.60 12.15 7.51
C SER A 17 -2.87 11.33 7.30
N GLY A 18 -2.75 10.02 7.14
CA GLY A 18 -3.86 9.12 6.93
C GLY A 18 -3.89 8.50 5.52
N TRP A 19 -5.02 7.89 5.20
CA TRP A 19 -5.22 7.20 3.92
C TRP A 19 -5.51 8.15 2.76
N HIS A 20 -4.84 7.89 1.64
CA HIS A 20 -5.09 8.55 0.36
C HIS A 20 -5.23 7.48 -0.73
N THR A 21 -6.16 7.65 -1.65
CA THR A 21 -6.25 6.83 -2.86
C THR A 21 -5.58 7.57 -4.01
N LEU A 22 -4.44 7.06 -4.48
CA LEU A 22 -3.60 7.77 -5.44
C LEU A 22 -3.32 6.95 -6.71
N GLU A 23 -3.25 7.66 -7.84
CA GLU A 23 -2.86 7.11 -9.15
C GLU A 23 -1.33 7.14 -9.29
N VAL A 24 -0.74 6.03 -9.70
CA VAL A 24 0.70 5.90 -9.95
C VAL A 24 1.06 6.57 -11.29
N VAL A 25 2.05 7.46 -11.30
CA VAL A 25 2.53 8.14 -12.52
C VAL A 25 3.91 7.68 -12.96
N LYS A 26 4.67 7.09 -12.04
CA LYS A 26 6.02 6.62 -12.29
C LYS A 26 6.36 5.53 -11.27
N ALA A 27 7.10 4.52 -11.69
CA ALA A 27 7.69 3.53 -10.80
C ALA A 27 9.06 3.09 -11.34
N GLU A 28 10.03 2.85 -10.45
CA GLU A 28 11.40 2.48 -10.81
C GLU A 28 11.99 1.49 -9.80
N ASN A 29 12.66 0.46 -10.31
CA ASN A 29 13.45 -0.44 -9.49
C ASN A 29 14.78 0.22 -9.09
N GLY A 30 15.27 -0.11 -7.90
CA GLY A 30 16.58 0.29 -7.43
C GLY A 30 17.23 -0.78 -6.56
N ASP A 31 18.50 -0.54 -6.22
CA ASP A 31 19.29 -1.37 -5.31
C ASP A 31 19.93 -0.48 -4.25
N TRP A 32 19.85 -0.92 -3.00
CA TRP A 32 20.55 -0.29 -1.88
C TRP A 32 21.30 -1.35 -1.10
N ASN A 33 22.63 -1.32 -1.17
CA ASN A 33 23.51 -2.27 -0.50
C ASN A 33 23.15 -3.74 -0.80
N GLY A 34 22.77 -4.06 -2.05
CA GLY A 34 22.36 -5.40 -2.47
C GLY A 34 20.92 -5.76 -2.12
N THR A 35 20.17 -4.87 -1.47
CA THR A 35 18.74 -5.03 -1.23
C THR A 35 17.96 -4.29 -2.31
N LYS A 36 17.22 -5.05 -3.11
CA LYS A 36 16.34 -4.51 -4.15
C LYS A 36 15.17 -3.75 -3.53
N TYR A 37 14.75 -2.67 -4.18
CA TYR A 37 13.53 -1.95 -3.84
C TYR A 37 12.81 -1.45 -5.09
N LEU A 38 11.54 -1.11 -4.92
CA LEU A 38 10.70 -0.45 -5.90
C LEU A 38 10.25 0.90 -5.35
N ASP A 39 10.54 1.97 -6.08
CA ASP A 39 10.01 3.30 -5.81
C ASP A 39 8.78 3.57 -6.69
N VAL A 40 7.74 4.15 -6.09
CA VAL A 40 6.47 4.50 -6.76
C VAL A 40 6.12 5.95 -6.45
N TRP A 41 5.82 6.71 -7.50
CA TRP A 41 5.39 8.11 -7.42
C TRP A 41 3.95 8.27 -7.86
N PHE A 42 3.30 9.26 -7.26
CA PHE A 42 1.87 9.45 -7.39
C PHE A 42 1.54 10.78 -8.05
N LYS A 43 0.47 10.77 -8.83
CA LYS A 43 -0.10 11.96 -9.48
C LYS A 43 -0.35 13.03 -8.45
N ASP A 44 -0.10 14.28 -8.82
CA ASP A 44 -0.36 15.45 -7.97
C ASP A 44 0.54 15.63 -6.73
N TYR A 45 1.53 14.75 -6.53
CA TYR A 45 2.54 14.82 -5.47
C TYR A 45 3.94 15.13 -6.05
N PRO A 46 4.80 15.83 -5.30
CA PRO A 46 6.17 16.11 -5.72
C PRO A 46 7.03 14.83 -5.69
N ASP A 47 8.06 14.78 -6.53
CA ASP A 47 9.00 13.64 -6.63
C ASP A 47 9.70 13.28 -5.32
N SER A 48 9.76 14.22 -4.37
CA SER A 48 10.30 14.00 -3.02
C SER A 48 9.41 13.14 -2.13
N ILE A 49 8.17 12.85 -2.54
CA ILE A 49 7.22 12.03 -1.81
C ILE A 49 6.87 10.83 -2.68
N ASN A 50 7.62 9.76 -2.46
CA ASN A 50 7.45 8.48 -3.09
C ASN A 50 7.18 7.39 -2.04
N LEU A 51 6.55 6.31 -2.47
CA LEU A 51 6.54 5.06 -1.73
C LEU A 51 7.78 4.27 -2.12
N ARG A 52 8.57 3.85 -1.13
CA ARG A 52 9.68 2.90 -1.33
C ARG A 52 9.33 1.56 -0.68
N CYS A 53 9.24 0.50 -1.49
CA CYS A 53 9.03 -0.87 -1.02
C CYS A 53 10.32 -1.68 -1.20
N TYR A 54 10.94 -2.08 -0.10
CA TYR A 54 12.08 -3.01 -0.16
C TYR A 54 11.59 -4.43 -0.35
N SER A 55 12.30 -5.18 -1.19
CA SER A 55 12.11 -6.62 -1.37
C SER A 55 12.24 -7.32 -0.01
N LYS A 56 11.31 -8.23 0.27
CA LYS A 56 11.35 -9.08 1.46
C LYS A 56 11.07 -10.50 1.05
N THR A 57 11.87 -11.41 1.60
CA THR A 57 11.76 -12.84 1.33
C THR A 57 11.03 -13.52 2.48
N GLY A 58 10.07 -14.38 2.12
CA GLY A 58 9.32 -15.22 3.06
C GLY A 58 10.17 -16.39 3.59
N LYS A 59 9.55 -17.24 4.43
CA LYS A 59 10.21 -18.45 4.96
C LYS A 59 10.45 -19.51 3.88
N ASP A 60 9.64 -19.47 2.84
CA ASP A 60 9.68 -20.28 1.62
C ASP A 60 10.76 -19.83 0.63
N GLY A 61 11.39 -18.67 0.85
CA GLY A 61 12.37 -18.12 -0.08
C GLY A 61 11.76 -17.25 -1.17
N GLU A 62 10.45 -17.01 -1.18
CA GLU A 62 9.78 -16.20 -2.19
C GLU A 62 9.74 -14.72 -1.81
N GLU A 63 9.88 -13.84 -2.80
CA GLU A 63 9.70 -12.41 -2.62
C GLU A 63 8.21 -12.08 -2.52
N PHE A 64 7.79 -11.40 -1.46
CA PHE A 64 6.37 -11.12 -1.25
C PHE A 64 6.02 -9.64 -1.12
N ALA A 65 6.97 -8.75 -0.81
CA ALA A 65 6.68 -7.35 -0.51
C ALA A 65 6.41 -6.53 -1.77
N ILE A 66 7.27 -6.66 -2.78
CA ILE A 66 7.11 -6.01 -4.08
C ILE A 66 5.98 -6.71 -4.84
N GLY A 67 5.95 -8.04 -4.89
CA GLY A 67 4.86 -8.80 -5.52
C GLY A 67 3.47 -8.42 -4.99
N ARG A 68 3.34 -8.20 -3.67
CA ARG A 68 2.08 -7.71 -3.06
C ARG A 68 1.67 -6.32 -3.56
N LEU A 69 2.62 -5.43 -3.86
CA LEU A 69 2.30 -4.12 -4.41
C LEU A 69 1.66 -4.23 -5.80
N PHE A 70 2.20 -5.09 -6.67
CA PHE A 70 1.61 -5.37 -7.98
C PHE A 70 0.22 -6.03 -7.86
N ARG A 71 0.08 -7.01 -6.97
CA ARG A 71 -1.22 -7.64 -6.65
C ARG A 71 -2.26 -6.60 -6.24
N PHE A 72 -1.93 -5.75 -5.27
CA PHE A 72 -2.86 -4.74 -4.74
C PHE A 72 -3.17 -3.62 -5.73
N ALA A 73 -2.26 -3.33 -6.67
CA ALA A 73 -2.51 -2.40 -7.76
C ALA A 73 -3.32 -3.01 -8.91
N ASN A 74 -3.69 -4.30 -8.83
CA ASN A 74 -4.25 -5.07 -9.94
C ASN A 74 -3.41 -4.90 -11.23
N ALA A 75 -2.10 -5.13 -11.09
CA ALA A 75 -1.11 -4.83 -12.11
C ALA A 75 -0.25 -6.07 -12.41
N GLY A 76 0.10 -6.24 -13.68
CA GLY A 76 1.06 -7.26 -14.10
C GLY A 76 0.58 -8.72 -14.01
N ILE A 77 -0.68 -9.00 -13.68
CA ILE A 77 -1.20 -10.37 -13.64
C ILE A 77 -1.17 -10.96 -15.06
N MET A 78 -0.40 -12.03 -15.26
CA MET A 78 -0.26 -12.72 -16.55
C MET A 78 -1.01 -14.05 -16.56
N GLU A 79 -0.81 -14.87 -15.53
CA GLU A 79 -1.42 -16.20 -15.42
C GLU A 79 -1.84 -16.45 -13.97
N VAL A 80 -2.99 -17.10 -13.80
CA VAL A 80 -3.52 -17.56 -12.51
C VAL A 80 -3.83 -19.04 -12.63
N ALA A 81 -3.18 -19.85 -11.79
CA ALA A 81 -3.47 -21.28 -11.66
C ALA A 81 -4.03 -21.54 -10.26
N LYS A 82 -5.36 -21.74 -10.16
CA LYS A 82 -6.04 -22.04 -8.90
C LYS A 82 -5.99 -23.53 -8.61
N SER A 83 -5.76 -23.88 -7.36
CA SER A 83 -5.88 -25.25 -6.84
C SER A 83 -7.19 -25.40 -6.07
N ASP A 84 -7.70 -26.62 -5.99
CA ASP A 84 -8.90 -26.96 -5.20
C ASP A 84 -8.68 -26.74 -3.68
N GLY A 85 -7.43 -26.55 -3.23
CA GLY A 85 -7.05 -26.30 -1.84
C GLY A 85 -7.13 -24.83 -1.40
N GLY A 86 -7.59 -23.93 -2.27
CA GLY A 86 -7.69 -22.49 -1.96
C GLY A 86 -6.40 -21.69 -2.15
N GLU A 87 -5.33 -22.33 -2.64
CA GLU A 87 -4.10 -21.65 -3.05
C GLU A 87 -4.14 -21.36 -4.55
N ALA A 88 -3.56 -20.22 -4.95
CA ALA A 88 -3.39 -19.86 -6.35
C ALA A 88 -1.92 -19.50 -6.63
N ILE A 89 -1.37 -20.05 -7.71
CA ILE A 89 -0.07 -19.64 -8.24
C ILE A 89 -0.32 -18.52 -9.24
N VAL A 90 0.38 -17.40 -9.05
CA VAL A 90 0.24 -16.21 -9.88
C VAL A 90 1.56 -15.90 -10.54
N LYS A 91 1.56 -15.77 -11.87
CA LYS A 91 2.69 -15.19 -12.59
C LYS A 91 2.45 -13.71 -12.80
N LEU A 92 3.38 -12.90 -12.31
CA LEU A 92 3.36 -11.45 -12.42
C LEU A 92 4.44 -10.96 -13.38
N ASN A 93 4.10 -10.02 -14.25
CA ASN A 93 5.04 -9.12 -14.90
C ASN A 93 5.41 -8.02 -13.89
N ASP A 94 6.65 -8.04 -13.42
CA ASP A 94 7.19 -7.12 -12.43
C ASP A 94 7.89 -5.89 -13.03
N ASP A 95 7.72 -5.62 -14.35
CA ASP A 95 8.16 -4.36 -14.95
C ASP A 95 7.42 -3.18 -14.28
N PRO A 96 8.12 -2.24 -13.62
CA PRO A 96 7.50 -1.10 -12.93
C PRO A 96 6.50 -0.32 -13.80
N LYS A 97 6.67 -0.32 -15.14
CA LYS A 97 5.76 0.37 -16.06
C LYS A 97 4.32 -0.13 -15.99
N VAL A 98 4.08 -1.39 -15.61
CA VAL A 98 2.70 -1.91 -15.53
C VAL A 98 1.90 -1.32 -14.37
N LEU A 99 2.56 -0.62 -13.44
CA LEU A 99 1.92 0.12 -12.35
C LEU A 99 1.40 1.48 -12.79
N ILE A 100 1.91 2.07 -13.88
CA ILE A 100 1.53 3.42 -14.30
C ILE A 100 0.03 3.44 -14.67
N GLY A 101 -0.70 4.42 -14.12
CA GLY A 101 -2.15 4.57 -14.25
C GLY A 101 -2.97 3.71 -13.29
N LYS A 102 -2.34 2.85 -12.47
CA LYS A 102 -3.02 2.06 -11.44
C LYS A 102 -3.25 2.88 -10.19
N SER A 103 -4.30 2.54 -9.45
CA SER A 103 -4.68 3.22 -8.20
C SER A 103 -4.39 2.34 -6.99
N LEU A 104 -3.87 2.95 -5.93
CA LEU A 104 -3.55 2.29 -4.67
C LEU A 104 -4.03 3.13 -3.48
N ASN A 105 -4.42 2.46 -2.41
CA ASN A 105 -4.60 3.09 -1.11
C ASN A 105 -3.25 3.13 -0.38
N VAL A 106 -2.80 4.33 -0.03
CA VAL A 106 -1.50 4.57 0.59
C VAL A 106 -1.65 5.37 1.89
N PHE A 107 -0.83 5.06 2.89
CA PHE A 107 -0.89 5.70 4.20
C PHE A 107 0.22 6.73 4.36
N PHE A 108 -0.16 7.99 4.50
CA PHE A 108 0.74 9.11 4.73
C PHE A 108 0.96 9.30 6.23
N TYR A 109 2.21 9.52 6.61
CA TYR A 109 2.55 9.86 7.98
C TYR A 109 3.65 10.93 8.02
N LYS A 110 3.66 11.75 9.07
CA LYS A 110 4.72 12.74 9.28
C LYS A 110 5.96 12.04 9.81
N ASP A 111 7.12 12.36 9.25
CA ASP A 111 8.45 12.05 9.75
C ASP A 111 9.28 13.32 9.97
N GLY A 112 9.22 13.84 11.20
CA GLY A 112 9.68 15.20 11.51
C GLY A 112 8.84 16.23 10.74
N ASP A 113 9.52 17.08 9.97
CA ASP A 113 8.89 18.12 9.14
C ASP A 113 8.41 17.60 7.77
N TYR A 114 8.68 16.34 7.44
CA TYR A 114 8.39 15.76 6.13
C TYR A 114 7.24 14.76 6.18
N TYR A 115 6.62 14.50 5.04
CA TYR A 115 5.67 13.40 4.89
C TYR A 115 6.38 12.20 4.26
N ARG A 116 6.02 11.00 4.72
CA ARG A 116 6.41 9.73 4.12
C ARG A 116 5.18 8.88 3.85
N ILE A 117 5.35 7.94 2.93
CA ILE A 117 4.34 6.96 2.59
C ILE A 117 4.77 5.60 3.14
N LEU A 118 3.86 4.93 3.84
CA LEU A 118 4.09 3.58 4.35
C LEU A 118 4.17 2.57 3.19
N ALA A 119 5.14 1.66 3.24
CA ALA A 119 5.28 0.60 2.24
C ALA A 119 4.10 -0.40 2.25
N ASN A 120 3.44 -0.56 3.41
CA ASN A 120 2.25 -1.39 3.55
C ASN A 120 1.03 -0.65 2.98
N THR A 121 0.74 -0.89 1.71
CA THR A 121 -0.44 -0.34 1.02
C THR A 121 -1.68 -1.21 1.22
N ALA A 122 -2.82 -0.70 0.76
CA ALA A 122 -4.05 -1.44 0.60
C ALA A 122 -4.54 -1.38 -0.87
N PRO A 123 -5.28 -2.40 -1.34
CA PRO A 123 -5.86 -2.40 -2.68
C PRO A 123 -6.99 -1.36 -2.80
N THR A 124 -7.47 -1.14 -4.03
CA THR A 124 -8.76 -0.49 -4.30
C THR A 124 -9.83 -1.55 -4.58
N VAL A 125 -11.11 -1.15 -4.67
CA VAL A 125 -12.17 -2.11 -5.02
C VAL A 125 -11.95 -2.57 -6.45
N PHE A 126 -11.77 -3.86 -6.65
CA PHE A 126 -11.67 -4.47 -7.97
C PHE A 126 -11.99 -5.96 -7.93
N GLU A 127 -12.24 -6.52 -9.11
CA GLU A 127 -12.34 -7.96 -9.33
C GLU A 127 -11.48 -8.34 -10.54
N ASN A 128 -10.79 -9.48 -10.45
CA ASN A 128 -10.01 -10.06 -11.54
C ASN A 128 -9.99 -11.60 -11.44
N ASP A 129 -9.25 -12.25 -12.33
CA ASP A 129 -9.17 -13.72 -12.38
C ASP A 129 -8.55 -14.35 -11.12
N LEU A 130 -7.75 -13.61 -10.36
CA LEU A 130 -7.15 -14.07 -9.10
C LEU A 130 -8.13 -13.94 -7.94
N GLU A 131 -8.67 -12.74 -7.73
CA GLU A 131 -9.40 -12.36 -6.51
C GLU A 131 -10.34 -11.16 -6.73
N SER A 132 -11.19 -10.92 -5.73
CA SER A 132 -12.03 -9.73 -5.61
C SER A 132 -11.73 -9.04 -4.28
N PHE A 133 -11.61 -7.71 -4.29
CA PHE A 133 -11.47 -6.88 -3.10
C PHE A 133 -12.71 -6.03 -2.92
N THR A 134 -13.40 -6.25 -1.80
CA THR A 134 -14.53 -5.44 -1.34
C THR A 134 -14.07 -4.29 -0.45
N GLU A 135 -14.98 -3.39 -0.07
CA GLU A 135 -14.67 -2.33 0.90
C GLU A 135 -14.22 -2.89 2.26
N ASP A 136 -14.82 -4.00 2.71
CA ASP A 136 -14.44 -4.68 3.96
C ASP A 136 -13.01 -5.23 3.89
N ASP A 137 -12.63 -5.83 2.76
CA ASP A 137 -11.26 -6.30 2.55
C ASP A 137 -10.26 -5.14 2.57
N ILE A 138 -10.62 -4.01 1.96
CA ILE A 138 -9.78 -2.81 1.98
C ILE A 138 -9.62 -2.30 3.41
N MET A 139 -10.69 -2.24 4.20
CA MET A 139 -10.62 -1.84 5.61
C MET A 139 -9.75 -2.78 6.43
N TYR A 140 -9.85 -4.09 6.21
CA TYR A 140 -8.95 -5.08 6.82
C TYR A 140 -7.48 -4.81 6.51
N TRP A 141 -7.14 -4.55 5.24
CA TRP A 141 -5.77 -4.27 4.84
C TRP A 141 -5.26 -2.92 5.35
N LYS A 142 -6.14 -1.91 5.42
CA LYS A 142 -5.84 -0.62 6.04
C LYS A 142 -5.53 -0.78 7.53
N GLY A 143 -6.37 -1.49 8.28
CA GLY A 143 -6.14 -1.77 9.70
C GLY A 143 -4.83 -2.54 9.94
N ASN A 144 -4.49 -3.49 9.08
CA ASN A 144 -3.19 -4.19 9.14
C ASN A 144 -1.99 -3.27 8.93
N ALA A 145 -2.09 -2.31 8.00
CA ALA A 145 -1.05 -1.33 7.74
C ALA A 145 -0.92 -0.32 8.89
N GLU A 146 -2.03 0.14 9.47
CA GLU A 146 -2.06 1.01 10.65
C GLU A 146 -1.47 0.33 11.87
N LYS A 147 -1.83 -0.95 12.10
CA LYS A 147 -1.21 -1.76 13.15
C LYS A 147 0.30 -1.84 12.97
N TYR A 148 0.77 -2.15 11.75
CA TYR A 148 2.20 -2.16 11.46
C TYR A 148 2.86 -0.79 11.71
N TYR A 149 2.20 0.30 11.31
CA TYR A 149 2.66 1.64 11.59
C TYR A 149 2.82 1.87 13.10
N ASN A 150 1.77 1.62 13.88
CA ASN A 150 1.80 1.81 15.32
C ASN A 150 2.84 0.92 16.02
N ASP A 151 2.96 -0.34 15.61
CA ASP A 151 3.81 -1.32 16.28
C ASP A 151 5.30 -1.15 15.97
N TYR A 152 5.64 -0.64 14.78
CA TYR A 152 7.03 -0.63 14.32
C TYR A 152 7.50 0.75 13.89
N VAL A 153 6.72 1.47 13.08
CA VAL A 153 7.15 2.76 12.50
C VAL A 153 7.02 3.89 13.51
N ASN A 154 5.89 3.99 14.20
CA ASN A 154 5.66 5.04 15.19
C ASN A 154 6.57 4.88 16.41
N LYS A 155 6.64 3.66 16.97
CA LYS A 155 7.49 3.33 18.12
C LYS A 155 8.98 3.58 17.85
N SER A 156 9.49 3.17 16.68
CA SER A 156 10.91 3.39 16.34
C SER A 156 11.29 4.86 16.19
N ARG A 157 10.30 5.75 16.02
CA ARG A 157 10.49 7.19 15.89
C ARG A 157 10.32 7.95 17.20
N GLY A 158 9.90 7.27 18.28
CA GLY A 158 9.64 7.91 19.57
C GLY A 158 8.51 8.94 19.55
N SER A 159 7.60 8.88 18.56
CA SER A 159 6.43 9.76 18.48
C SER A 159 5.25 9.19 19.27
N ASN A 160 4.45 10.06 19.88
CA ASN A 160 3.19 9.72 20.55
C ASN A 160 1.98 9.73 19.60
N ASP A 161 2.20 9.86 18.29
CA ASP A 161 1.15 9.89 17.27
C ASP A 161 0.53 8.49 17.07
N PHE A 162 -0.50 8.16 17.85
CA PHE A 162 -1.23 6.91 17.72
C PHE A 162 -2.33 7.02 16.66
N VAL A 163 -2.42 6.03 15.77
CA VAL A 163 -3.51 5.92 14.79
C VAL A 163 -4.48 4.86 15.28
N ALA A 164 -5.71 5.23 15.62
CA ALA A 164 -6.73 4.26 16.00
C ALA A 164 -7.19 3.48 14.75
N SER A 165 -7.15 2.15 14.83
CA SER A 165 -7.73 1.29 13.80
C SER A 165 -9.25 1.32 13.95
N GLU A 166 -9.96 1.81 12.93
CA GLU A 166 -11.41 1.64 12.83
C GLU A 166 -11.69 0.16 12.56
N THR A 167 -11.83 -0.61 13.63
CA THR A 167 -12.25 -2.01 13.55
C THR A 167 -13.76 -1.97 13.66
N THR A 168 -14.49 -2.19 12.56
CA THR A 168 -15.92 -2.47 12.64
C THR A 168 -16.09 -3.77 13.43
N GLU A 169 -16.55 -3.66 14.68
CA GLU A 169 -17.08 -4.79 15.43
C GLU A 169 -18.30 -5.31 14.67
N GLY A 170 -18.08 -6.34 13.85
CA GLY A 170 -19.16 -7.14 13.30
C GLY A 170 -19.93 -7.76 14.46
N THR A 171 -21.15 -7.28 14.69
CA THR A 171 -22.12 -7.93 15.58
C THR A 171 -22.34 -9.35 15.06
N PRO A 172 -22.17 -10.42 15.85
CA PRO A 172 -22.52 -11.75 15.39
C PRO A 172 -24.03 -11.78 15.15
N ALA A 173 -24.44 -11.97 13.89
CA ALA A 173 -25.81 -12.30 13.56
C ALA A 173 -26.10 -13.67 14.17
N THR A 174 -26.83 -13.68 15.30
CA THR A 174 -27.42 -14.89 15.85
C THR A 174 -28.43 -15.41 14.84
N ALA A 175 -28.01 -16.34 13.99
CA ALA A 175 -28.94 -17.11 13.18
C ALA A 175 -29.78 -17.97 14.14
N GLU A 176 -31.04 -17.60 14.37
CA GLU A 176 -32.03 -18.48 14.97
C GLU A 176 -32.14 -19.73 14.09
N ILE A 177 -31.86 -20.88 14.68
CA ILE A 177 -32.07 -22.20 14.07
C ILE A 177 -33.53 -22.58 14.38
N PRO A 178 -34.44 -22.66 13.39
CA PRO A 178 -35.75 -23.22 13.63
C PRO A 178 -35.65 -24.75 13.73
N PHE A 179 -36.15 -25.31 14.82
CA PHE A 179 -36.56 -26.72 14.92
C PHE A 179 -38.04 -26.85 14.55
#